data_AF-A0A4Y7SWV4-F1
#
_entry.id   AF-A0A4Y7SWV4-F1
#
_cell.length_a   1.000
_cell.length_b   1.000
_cell.length_c   1.000
_cell.angle_alpha   90.00
_cell.angle_beta   90.00
_cell.angle_gamma   90.00
#
_symmetry.space_group_name_H-M   'P 1'
#
loop_
_entity.id
_entity.type
_entity.pdbx_description
1 polymer ?
#
loop_
_entity_poly.entity_id
_entity_poly.type
_entity_poly.pdbx_seq_one_letter_code
_entity_poly.pdbx_strand_id
1 'polypeptide(L)'
;DTCCQRLPPNHNIHLFMKGISSLSRVTGQEHASICQFILALVIDVVPICQSPTTASTRHWLLKSLRGLLDFLYLTQYPIHTTTTLQLMEDALTRFHDEKDVFVELGVRNHFNIPKLHFAVHYVHLIKLFGTTDNFNTEYTERLHIDLAKDAYAATNRKDEFPQMTVWL
;
A
#
# COMPACT_ATOMS: atom_id res chain seq x y z
N ASP A 1 7.63 -5.55 -16.08
CA ASP A 1 8.35 -6.70 -15.48
C ASP A 1 9.84 -6.75 -15.77
N THR A 2 10.29 -6.61 -17.02
CA THR A 2 11.72 -6.72 -17.38
C THR A 2 12.63 -5.76 -16.59
N CYS A 3 12.20 -4.52 -16.35
CA CYS A 3 12.92 -3.58 -15.50
C CYS A 3 12.97 -4.05 -14.03
N CYS A 4 11.84 -4.53 -13.48
CA CYS A 4 11.76 -5.05 -12.11
C CYS A 4 12.69 -6.26 -11.87
N GLN A 5 12.83 -7.13 -12.86
CA GLN A 5 13.70 -8.31 -12.80
C GLN A 5 15.20 -7.94 -12.84
N ARG A 6 15.52 -6.72 -13.29
CA ARG A 6 16.89 -6.23 -13.46
C ARG A 6 17.29 -5.20 -12.40
N LEU A 7 16.48 -5.02 -11.36
CA LEU A 7 16.84 -4.15 -10.24
C LEU A 7 18.17 -4.63 -9.63
N PRO A 8 19.14 -3.73 -9.41
CA PRO A 8 20.41 -4.11 -8.84
C PRO A 8 20.19 -4.64 -7.42
N PRO A 9 20.98 -5.66 -6.99
CA PRO A 9 20.82 -6.22 -5.66
C PRO A 9 21.09 -5.16 -4.60
N ASN A 10 20.15 -5.03 -3.67
CA ASN A 10 20.18 -4.08 -2.57
C ASN A 10 19.66 -4.77 -1.32
N HIS A 11 20.32 -4.56 -0.18
CA HIS A 11 19.93 -5.13 1.11
C HIS A 11 18.56 -4.61 1.60
N ASN A 12 18.14 -3.45 1.11
CA ASN A 12 16.91 -2.80 1.56
C ASN A 12 15.68 -3.09 0.69
N ILE A 13 15.83 -3.79 -0.44
CA ILE A 13 14.75 -3.99 -1.43
C ILE A 13 14.60 -5.48 -1.74
N HIS A 14 13.37 -5.98 -1.67
CA HIS A 14 13.05 -7.33 -2.10
C HIS A 14 13.05 -7.44 -3.64
N LEU A 15 13.85 -8.36 -4.19
CA LEU A 15 13.97 -8.54 -5.64
C LEU A 15 12.93 -9.53 -6.17
N PHE A 16 12.08 -9.06 -7.06
CA PHE A 16 11.09 -9.90 -7.74
C PHE A 16 11.66 -10.48 -9.03
N MET A 17 12.39 -11.60 -8.92
CA MET A 17 13.07 -12.25 -10.06
C MET A 17 12.11 -12.73 -11.16
N LYS A 18 10.83 -12.98 -10.82
CA LYS A 18 9.77 -13.33 -11.78
C LYS A 18 8.90 -12.13 -12.19
N GLY A 19 9.31 -10.92 -11.83
CA GLY A 19 8.50 -9.70 -11.97
C GLY A 19 7.36 -9.63 -10.95
N ILE A 20 6.58 -8.56 -11.04
CA ILE A 20 5.46 -8.28 -10.11
C ILE A 20 4.10 -8.64 -10.70
N SER A 21 3.98 -8.73 -12.03
CA SER A 21 2.69 -9.00 -12.68
C SER A 21 2.17 -10.43 -12.49
N SER A 22 3.05 -11.38 -12.15
CA SER A 22 2.68 -12.78 -11.91
C SER A 22 2.25 -13.07 -10.47
N LEU A 23 2.37 -12.08 -9.57
CA LEU A 23 2.04 -12.26 -8.17
C LEU A 23 0.52 -12.41 -7.98
N SER A 24 0.14 -13.40 -7.19
CA SER A 24 -1.24 -13.58 -6.72
C SER A 24 -1.23 -13.71 -5.20
N ARG A 25 -2.23 -13.16 -4.51
CA ARG A 25 -2.30 -13.11 -3.04
C ARG A 25 -1.09 -12.37 -2.41
N VAL A 26 -0.83 -11.16 -2.91
CA VAL A 26 0.26 -10.29 -2.44
C VAL A 26 0.09 -9.99 -0.95
N THR A 27 1.13 -10.27 -0.17
CA THR A 27 1.21 -10.00 1.27
C THR A 27 1.47 -8.51 1.56
N GLY A 28 1.26 -8.09 2.80
CA GLY A 28 1.60 -6.72 3.22
C GLY A 28 3.08 -6.38 3.03
N GLN A 29 3.98 -7.33 3.31
CA GLN A 29 5.42 -7.17 3.11
C GLN A 29 5.80 -7.01 1.63
N GLU A 30 5.17 -7.78 0.74
CA GLU A 30 5.37 -7.64 -0.70
C GLU A 30 4.83 -6.29 -1.19
N HIS A 31 3.67 -5.84 -0.71
CA HIS A 31 3.14 -4.50 -1.01
C HIS A 31 4.11 -3.39 -0.57
N ALA A 32 4.65 -3.48 0.64
CA ALA A 32 5.62 -2.51 1.15
C ALA A 32 6.89 -2.48 0.30
N SER A 33 7.38 -3.66 -0.10
CA SER A 33 8.55 -3.80 -0.98
C SER A 33 8.30 -3.15 -2.34
N ILE A 34 7.13 -3.40 -2.94
CA ILE A 34 6.75 -2.81 -4.24
C ILE A 34 6.72 -1.28 -4.15
N CYS A 35 6.20 -0.71 -3.06
CA CYS A 35 6.13 0.74 -2.86
C CYS A 35 7.51 1.43 -2.87
N GLN A 36 8.60 0.71 -2.58
CA GLN A 36 9.95 1.29 -2.54
C GLN A 36 10.52 1.56 -3.93
N PHE A 37 10.17 0.75 -4.93
CA PHE A 37 10.75 0.83 -6.28
C PHE A 37 9.74 1.11 -7.39
N ILE A 38 8.43 1.07 -7.13
CA ILE A 38 7.40 1.27 -8.15
C ILE A 38 7.53 2.60 -8.89
N LEU A 39 7.94 3.67 -8.18
CA LEU A 39 8.18 4.98 -8.81
C LEU A 39 9.35 4.92 -9.80
N ALA A 40 10.42 4.22 -9.45
CA ALA A 40 11.57 4.04 -10.33
C ALA A 40 11.20 3.23 -11.59
N LEU A 41 10.37 2.19 -11.44
CA LEU A 41 9.86 1.42 -12.57
C LEU A 41 9.04 2.30 -13.52
N VAL A 42 8.17 3.17 -12.98
CA VAL A 42 7.33 4.04 -13.80
C VAL A 42 8.15 5.11 -14.52
N ILE A 43 9.24 5.59 -13.92
CA ILE A 43 10.17 6.50 -14.61
C ILE A 43 10.80 5.81 -15.83
N ASP A 44 11.19 4.54 -15.70
CA ASP A 44 11.95 3.79 -16.71
C ASP A 44 11.09 3.12 -17.80
N VAL A 45 9.78 2.89 -17.54
CA VAL A 45 8.85 2.25 -18.49
C VAL A 45 8.28 3.23 -19.53
N VAL A 46 8.36 4.54 -19.28
CA VAL A 46 7.75 5.58 -20.12
C VAL A 46 8.66 6.18 -21.23
N PRO A 47 9.69 5.52 -21.81
CA PRO A 47 10.33 6.02 -23.03
C PRO A 47 9.56 5.79 -24.35
N ILE A 48 8.42 5.09 -24.38
CA ILE A 48 7.88 4.55 -25.66
C ILE A 48 6.93 5.49 -26.44
N CYS A 49 6.50 6.63 -25.89
CA CYS A 49 5.50 7.47 -26.56
C CYS A 49 6.06 8.86 -26.94
N GLN A 50 6.75 8.94 -28.07
CA GLN A 50 7.32 10.15 -28.69
C GLN A 50 6.24 11.11 -29.26
N SER A 51 5.26 11.51 -28.45
CA SER A 51 4.29 12.54 -28.81
C SER A 51 4.32 13.69 -27.79
N PRO A 52 4.18 14.96 -28.20
CA PRO A 52 4.18 16.11 -27.30
C PRO A 52 3.06 16.08 -26.24
N THR A 53 1.96 15.34 -26.48
CA THR A 53 0.90 15.09 -25.48
C THR A 53 1.32 14.12 -24.36
N THR A 54 2.36 13.32 -24.56
CA THR A 54 2.86 12.33 -23.60
C THR A 54 3.69 12.96 -22.48
N ALA A 55 4.35 14.10 -22.72
CA ALA A 55 5.23 14.72 -21.73
C ALA A 55 4.45 15.17 -20.48
N SER A 56 3.27 15.75 -20.67
CA SER A 56 2.35 16.13 -19.59
C SER A 56 1.77 14.89 -18.91
N THR A 57 1.38 13.89 -19.69
CA THR A 57 0.87 12.60 -19.18
C THR A 57 1.87 11.92 -18.23
N ARG A 58 3.15 11.88 -18.58
CA ARG A 58 4.22 11.35 -17.72
C ARG A 58 4.32 12.14 -16.42
N HIS A 59 4.27 13.46 -16.48
CA HIS A 59 4.36 14.33 -15.31
C HIS A 59 3.19 14.10 -14.34
N TRP A 60 1.96 14.02 -14.85
CA TRP A 60 0.76 13.74 -14.06
C TRP A 60 0.80 12.34 -13.45
N LEU A 61 1.23 11.33 -14.21
CA LEU A 61 1.42 9.97 -13.72
C LEU A 61 2.40 9.91 -12.54
N LEU A 62 3.57 10.54 -12.70
CA LEU A 62 4.60 10.59 -11.67
C LEU A 62 4.12 11.35 -10.44
N LYS A 63 3.46 12.50 -10.61
CA LYS A 63 2.89 13.29 -9.52
C LYS A 63 1.81 12.52 -8.76
N SER A 64 0.90 11.84 -9.46
CA SER A 64 -0.17 11.06 -8.85
C SER A 64 0.42 9.91 -8.04
N LEU A 65 1.30 9.09 -8.66
CA LEU A 65 1.96 7.99 -7.96
C LEU A 65 2.78 8.48 -6.76
N ARG A 66 3.51 9.59 -6.92
CA ARG A 66 4.28 10.20 -5.83
C ARG A 66 3.37 10.67 -4.70
N GLY A 67 2.26 11.34 -5.00
CA GLY A 67 1.28 11.78 -4.00
C GLY A 67 0.71 10.61 -3.21
N LEU A 68 0.39 9.50 -3.87
CA LEU A 68 -0.09 8.29 -3.19
C LEU A 68 0.99 7.66 -2.30
N LEU A 69 2.23 7.56 -2.79
CA LEU A 69 3.34 7.03 -1.99
C LEU A 69 3.67 7.92 -0.79
N ASP A 70 3.74 9.24 -0.98
CA ASP A 70 3.98 10.20 0.09
C ASP A 70 2.88 10.09 1.16
N PHE A 71 1.61 9.99 0.75
CA PHE A 71 0.49 9.73 1.66
C PHE A 71 0.68 8.42 2.44
N LEU A 72 0.96 7.31 1.75
CA LEU A 72 1.17 6.00 2.39
C LEU A 72 2.30 6.04 3.43
N TYR A 73 3.45 6.62 3.09
CA TYR A 73 4.57 6.72 4.03
C TYR A 73 4.27 7.65 5.20
N LEU A 74 3.60 8.78 4.96
CA LEU A 74 3.20 9.69 6.03
C LEU A 74 2.22 9.01 6.99
N THR A 75 1.24 8.26 6.49
CA THR A 75 0.26 7.55 7.36
C THR A 75 0.88 6.53 8.30
N GLN A 76 2.09 6.04 8.00
CA GLN A 76 2.82 5.06 8.81
C GLN A 76 3.68 5.70 9.90
N TYR A 77 3.70 7.03 10.01
CA TYR A 77 4.51 7.69 11.03
C TYR A 77 3.94 7.40 12.42
N PRO A 78 4.78 7.02 13.40
CA PRO A 78 4.34 6.74 14.77
C PRO A 78 3.97 8.02 15.52
N ILE A 79 4.34 9.19 15.00
CA ILE A 79 4.07 10.49 15.60
C ILE A 79 3.77 11.50 14.50
N HIS A 80 2.72 12.30 14.71
CA HIS A 80 2.33 13.37 13.82
C HIS A 80 2.47 14.74 14.46
N THR A 81 2.90 15.71 13.66
CA THR A 81 2.87 17.14 13.96
C THR A 81 1.88 17.81 13.04
N THR A 82 1.47 19.05 13.33
CA THR A 82 0.63 19.84 12.42
C THR A 82 1.23 19.90 11.00
N THR A 83 2.56 19.98 10.90
CA THR A 83 3.28 19.94 9.61
C THR A 83 3.11 18.61 8.89
N THR A 84 3.31 17.47 9.56
CA THR A 84 3.19 16.17 8.88
C THR A 84 1.75 15.81 8.52
N LEU A 85 0.77 16.31 9.28
CA LEU A 85 -0.64 16.22 8.92
C LEU A 85 -0.97 17.05 7.68
N GLN A 86 -0.44 18.28 7.58
CA GLN A 86 -0.61 19.10 6.38
C GLN A 86 0.01 18.42 5.16
N LEU A 87 1.23 17.88 5.29
CA LEU A 87 1.89 17.14 4.22
C LEU A 87 1.05 15.93 3.76
N MET A 88 0.33 15.28 4.68
CA MET A 88 -0.54 14.15 4.37
C MET A 88 -1.77 14.59 3.56
N GLU A 89 -2.42 15.69 3.95
CA GLU A 89 -3.53 16.28 3.18
C GLU A 89 -3.07 16.75 1.80
N ASP A 90 -1.91 17.42 1.71
CA ASP A 90 -1.33 17.90 0.46
C ASP A 90 -0.97 16.73 -0.48
N ALA A 91 -0.41 15.64 0.07
CA ALA A 91 -0.07 14.45 -0.70
C ALA A 91 -1.31 13.77 -1.28
N LEU A 92 -2.38 13.65 -0.49
CA LEU A 92 -3.64 13.07 -0.95
C LEU A 92 -4.35 13.96 -1.98
N THR A 93 -4.31 15.28 -1.78
CA THR A 93 -4.84 16.27 -2.73
C THR A 93 -4.12 16.14 -4.07
N ARG A 94 -2.78 16.13 -4.06
CA ARG A 94 -1.97 15.93 -5.26
C ARG A 94 -2.28 14.62 -5.99
N PHE A 95 -2.54 13.55 -5.26
CA PHE A 95 -2.98 12.30 -5.88
C PHE A 95 -4.35 12.47 -6.55
N HIS A 96 -5.31 13.10 -5.88
CA HIS A 96 -6.66 13.29 -6.40
C HIS A 96 -6.75 14.24 -7.60
N ASP A 97 -5.91 15.27 -7.64
CA ASP A 97 -5.86 16.23 -8.75
C ASP A 97 -5.35 15.57 -10.05
N GLU A 98 -4.49 14.55 -9.93
CA GLU A 98 -3.73 14.01 -11.06
C GLU A 98 -4.10 12.55 -11.39
N LYS A 99 -4.93 11.86 -10.58
CA LYS A 99 -5.28 10.43 -10.76
C LYS A 99 -6.03 10.14 -12.05
N ASP A 100 -6.71 11.13 -12.64
CA ASP A 100 -7.52 10.91 -13.84
C ASP A 100 -6.65 10.54 -15.06
N VAL A 101 -5.34 10.79 -14.99
CA VAL A 101 -4.36 10.26 -15.94
C VAL A 101 -4.44 8.74 -16.12
N PHE A 102 -4.77 7.99 -15.07
CA PHE A 102 -4.94 6.53 -15.18
C PHE A 102 -6.22 6.14 -15.94
N VAL A 103 -7.24 7.01 -15.92
CA VAL A 103 -8.47 6.83 -16.69
C VAL A 103 -8.22 7.18 -18.16
N GLU A 104 -7.53 8.29 -18.42
CA GLU A 104 -7.12 8.71 -19.77
C GLU A 104 -6.25 7.66 -20.47
N LEU A 105 -5.35 7.01 -19.72
CA LEU A 105 -4.52 5.91 -20.21
C LEU A 105 -5.27 4.58 -20.38
N GLY A 106 -6.56 4.53 -20.03
CA GLY A 106 -7.37 3.31 -20.13
C GLY A 106 -7.00 2.22 -19.12
N VAL A 107 -6.24 2.55 -18.06
CA VAL A 107 -5.84 1.58 -17.02
C VAL A 107 -7.04 1.18 -16.16
N ARG A 108 -7.98 2.10 -15.94
CA ARG A 108 -9.22 1.86 -15.18
C ARG A 108 -10.32 2.84 -15.58
N ASN A 109 -11.58 2.44 -15.43
CA ASN A 109 -12.74 3.29 -15.77
C ASN A 109 -13.03 4.41 -14.75
N HIS A 110 -12.80 4.18 -13.45
CA HIS A 110 -13.07 5.16 -12.39
C HIS A 110 -12.29 4.86 -11.10
N PHE A 111 -12.21 5.85 -10.20
CA PHE A 111 -11.59 5.73 -8.87
C PHE A 111 -12.58 5.61 -7.70
N ASN A 112 -13.81 5.15 -7.96
CA ASN A 112 -14.82 4.87 -6.93
C ASN A 112 -14.45 3.62 -6.11
N ILE A 113 -13.39 3.72 -5.32
CA ILE A 113 -12.83 2.66 -4.50
C ILE A 113 -13.07 3.05 -3.04
N PRO A 114 -13.89 2.32 -2.27
CA PRO A 114 -14.22 2.68 -0.89
C PRO A 114 -12.99 2.91 0.00
N LYS A 115 -11.95 2.08 -0.15
CA LYS A 115 -10.67 2.24 0.56
C LYS A 115 -9.96 3.55 0.24
N LEU A 116 -10.03 4.00 -1.00
CA LEU A 116 -9.42 5.26 -1.42
C LEU A 116 -10.24 6.46 -0.95
N HIS A 117 -11.57 6.36 -0.96
CA HIS A 117 -12.43 7.39 -0.37
C HIS A 117 -12.17 7.55 1.13
N PHE A 118 -12.01 6.43 1.84
CA PHE A 118 -11.70 6.43 3.27
C PHE A 118 -10.39 7.17 3.61
N ALA A 119 -9.42 7.22 2.69
CA ALA A 119 -8.16 7.94 2.85
C ALA A 119 -8.36 9.43 3.20
N VAL A 120 -9.43 10.05 2.72
CA VAL A 120 -9.78 11.46 2.99
C VAL A 120 -10.03 11.71 4.48
N HIS A 121 -10.42 10.68 5.24
CA HIS A 121 -10.72 10.81 6.66
C HIS A 121 -9.51 10.60 7.57
N TYR A 122 -8.35 10.21 7.05
CA TYR A 122 -7.19 9.84 7.88
C TYR A 122 -6.75 10.98 8.81
N VAL A 123 -6.56 12.20 8.30
CA VAL A 123 -6.09 13.30 9.14
C VAL A 123 -7.09 13.65 10.24
N HIS A 124 -8.38 13.59 9.94
CA HIS A 124 -9.43 13.79 10.94
C HIS A 124 -9.39 12.71 12.02
N LEU A 125 -9.29 11.43 11.61
CA LEU A 125 -9.22 10.30 12.54
C LEU A 125 -7.94 10.34 13.38
N ILE A 126 -6.80 10.73 12.80
CA ILE A 126 -5.53 10.85 13.52
C ILE A 126 -5.62 11.92 14.61
N LYS A 127 -6.28 13.05 14.33
CA LYS A 127 -6.51 14.11 15.32
C LYS A 127 -7.41 13.67 16.48
N LEU A 128 -8.37 12.76 16.23
CA LEU A 128 -9.32 12.28 17.24
C LEU A 128 -8.80 11.09 18.05
N PHE A 129 -8.14 10.15 17.39
CA PHE A 129 -7.85 8.82 17.94
C PHE A 129 -6.36 8.51 18.05
N GLY A 130 -5.49 9.35 17.48
CA GLY A 130 -4.05 9.11 17.44
C GLY A 130 -3.58 8.41 16.18
N THR A 131 -2.32 7.98 16.18
CA THR A 131 -1.63 7.40 15.03
C THR A 131 -2.20 6.05 14.59
N THR A 132 -1.95 5.69 13.32
CA THR A 132 -2.59 4.53 12.66
C THR A 132 -2.06 3.18 13.14
N ASP A 133 -0.87 3.16 13.75
CA ASP A 133 -0.22 1.98 14.31
C ASP A 133 -1.05 1.33 15.44
N ASN A 134 -1.76 2.15 16.23
CA ASN A 134 -2.63 1.66 17.30
C ASN A 134 -3.93 0.98 16.80
N PHE A 135 -4.27 1.11 15.51
CA PHE A 135 -5.53 0.61 14.95
C PHE A 135 -5.34 -0.41 13.83
N ASN A 136 -4.10 -0.88 13.62
CA ASN A 136 -3.85 -1.92 12.64
C ASN A 136 -4.32 -3.30 13.17
N THR A 137 -4.67 -4.20 12.26
CA THR A 137 -5.10 -5.56 12.60
C THR A 137 -3.94 -6.55 12.65
N GLU A 138 -2.69 -6.09 12.48
CA GLU A 138 -1.52 -6.97 12.40
C GLU A 138 -1.29 -7.68 13.73
N TYR A 139 -1.42 -6.93 14.84
CA TYR A 139 -1.28 -7.49 16.18
C TYR A 139 -2.34 -8.57 16.46
N THR A 140 -3.61 -8.27 16.15
CA THR A 140 -4.71 -9.22 16.34
C THR A 140 -4.58 -10.44 15.43
N GLU A 141 -4.12 -10.28 14.19
CA GLU A 141 -3.88 -11.39 13.26
C GLU A 141 -2.71 -12.27 13.72
N ARG A 142 -1.65 -11.67 14.30
CA ARG A 142 -0.54 -12.44 14.89
C ARG A 142 -1.01 -13.26 16.07
N LEU A 143 -1.83 -12.68 16.95
CA LEU A 143 -2.44 -13.40 18.07
C LEU A 143 -3.38 -14.51 17.59
N HIS A 144 -4.09 -14.33 16.48
CA HIS A 144 -4.97 -15.35 15.92
C HIS A 144 -4.22 -16.64 15.52
N ILE A 145 -2.92 -16.57 15.22
CA ILE A 145 -2.10 -17.78 15.02
C ILE A 145 -2.01 -18.58 16.32
N ASP A 146 -1.54 -17.95 17.39
CA ASP A 146 -1.24 -18.65 18.64
C ASP A 146 -2.54 -19.01 19.41
N LEU A 147 -3.51 -18.10 19.43
CA LEU A 147 -4.73 -18.22 20.23
C LEU A 147 -5.86 -18.97 19.52
N ALA A 148 -5.84 -19.07 18.19
CA ALA A 148 -6.88 -19.77 17.44
C ALA A 148 -6.35 -20.92 16.59
N LYS A 149 -5.35 -20.69 15.71
CA LYS A 149 -4.88 -21.75 14.81
C LYS A 149 -4.16 -22.88 15.55
N ASP A 150 -3.23 -22.53 16.43
CA ASP A 150 -2.46 -23.53 17.20
C ASP A 150 -3.35 -24.22 18.24
N ALA A 151 -4.18 -23.45 18.95
CA ALA A 151 -5.20 -23.97 19.85
C ALA A 151 -6.12 -24.98 19.15
N TYR A 152 -6.66 -24.63 17.98
CA TYR A 152 -7.50 -25.52 17.18
C TYR A 152 -6.75 -26.78 16.72
N ALA A 153 -5.50 -26.63 16.27
CA ALA A 153 -4.67 -27.75 15.84
C ALA A 153 -4.38 -28.75 16.96
N ALA A 154 -4.32 -28.29 18.21
CA ALA A 154 -4.13 -29.10 19.41
C ALA A 154 -5.41 -29.83 19.88
N THR A 155 -6.59 -29.48 19.35
CA THR A 155 -7.85 -30.16 19.71
C THR A 155 -8.05 -31.49 18.98
N ASN A 156 -9.00 -32.29 19.47
CA ASN A 156 -9.48 -33.47 18.73
C ASN A 156 -10.46 -33.11 17.58
N ARG A 157 -10.71 -31.82 17.31
CA ARG A 157 -11.65 -31.28 16.31
C ARG A 157 -13.12 -31.69 16.48
N LYS A 158 -13.53 -32.01 17.71
CA LYS A 158 -14.91 -32.29 18.08
C LYS A 158 -15.26 -31.53 19.34
N ASP A 159 -16.26 -30.64 19.28
CA ASP A 159 -16.57 -29.73 20.39
C ASP A 159 -15.30 -28.96 20.80
N GLU A 160 -14.68 -28.31 19.81
CA GLU A 160 -13.37 -27.67 19.90
C GLU A 160 -13.36 -26.41 20.76
N PHE A 161 -14.48 -25.69 20.86
CA PHE A 161 -14.52 -24.39 21.55
C PHE A 161 -14.14 -24.51 23.05
N PRO A 162 -14.72 -25.43 23.85
CA PRO A 162 -14.25 -25.68 25.22
C PRO A 162 -12.78 -26.11 25.32
N GLN A 163 -12.28 -26.86 24.33
CA GLN A 163 -10.89 -27.32 24.31
C GLN A 163 -9.93 -26.16 24.01
N MET A 164 -10.28 -25.29 23.08
CA MET A 164 -9.52 -24.09 22.74
C MET A 164 -9.50 -23.09 23.90
N THR A 165 -10.57 -22.98 24.69
CA THR A 165 -10.55 -22.11 25.89
C THR A 165 -9.61 -22.58 26.99
N VAL A 166 -9.21 -23.85 27.02
CA VAL A 166 -8.18 -24.35 27.96
C VAL A 166 -6.77 -23.96 27.52
N TRP A 167 -6.57 -23.63 26.25
CA TRP A 167 -5.29 -23.18 25.70
C TRP A 167 -4.93 -21.74 26.09
N LEU A 168 -5.94 -20.90 26.33
CA LEU A 168 -5.82 -19.49 26.72
C LEU A 168 -5.47 -19.35 28.21
#